data_AF-A0ABD0YCV4-F1
#
_entry.id   AF-A0ABD0YCV4-F1
#
_cell.length_a   1.000
_cell.length_b   1.000
_cell.length_c   1.000
_cell.angle_alpha   90.00
_cell.angle_beta   90.00
_cell.angle_gamma   90.00
#
_symmetry.space_group_name_H-M   'P 1'
#
loop_
_entity.id
_entity.type
_entity.pdbx_description
1 polymer ?
#
loop_
_entity_poly.entity_id
_entity_poly.type
_entity_poly.pdbx_seq_one_letter_code
_entity_poly.pdbx_strand_id
1 'polypeptide(L)'
;MTKYIECWGADKPFANITENTLAKNIGLTSIAMIESNLIPNKSNCFDFSKWCKKDEMNPVTLWFGDAVQEREYRNQPDIQFKYYVASSMVIFVCMGIVQALTVPSSVLSLSIISVFLRVGFILKLCLMAFSAIMHVSLFITLPVFRSYFDSHPDSLPDISWQSKLCMCFVVIVTILHVLDRQIEYTSRTDFQWRSKLKIEQDDVETMRGINKILLENILPAHVAEHFLAPRTTQDLYHERYTSIAVMFASIPNYKEFYDENDVNKQGLECLRLLNEIICDFDKLLSKPKFSCIEKIKTIGSTYMLAAGLRPGEEETRGETKEQQHNVIVLVEFAIALMALLDQINKESFQRFKLRMGVYLI
;
A
#
# COMPACT_ATOMS: atom_id res chain seq x y z
N MET A 1 -34.68 -37.30 -8.70
CA MET A 1 -34.05 -37.23 -7.37
C MET A 1 -32.68 -36.59 -7.56
N THR A 2 -32.64 -35.26 -7.62
CA THR A 2 -31.44 -34.47 -7.89
C THR A 2 -30.70 -34.24 -6.56
N LYS A 3 -29.64 -35.01 -6.34
CA LYS A 3 -28.74 -34.81 -5.20
C LYS A 3 -27.84 -33.62 -5.52
N TYR A 4 -28.03 -32.54 -4.77
CA TYR A 4 -27.15 -31.39 -4.76
C TYR A 4 -25.74 -31.85 -4.38
N ILE A 5 -24.76 -31.51 -5.22
CA ILE A 5 -23.34 -31.57 -4.90
C ILE A 5 -23.10 -30.45 -3.88
N GLU A 6 -22.82 -30.81 -2.64
CA GLU A 6 -22.32 -29.89 -1.64
C GLU A 6 -20.97 -29.36 -2.14
N CYS A 7 -20.96 -28.10 -2.57
CA CYS A 7 -19.74 -27.35 -2.84
C CYS A 7 -18.96 -27.27 -1.53
N TRP A 8 -17.77 -27.86 -1.53
CA TRP A 8 -16.81 -27.80 -0.44
C TRP A 8 -16.41 -26.36 -0.16
N GLY A 9 -17.09 -25.66 0.75
CA GLY A 9 -16.60 -24.50 1.49
C GLY A 9 -15.91 -23.36 0.70
N ALA A 10 -16.03 -23.33 -0.63
CA ALA A 10 -15.28 -22.46 -1.54
C ALA A 10 -16.00 -21.15 -1.79
N ASP A 11 -17.10 -20.87 -1.08
CA ASP A 11 -17.78 -19.58 -1.14
C ASP A 11 -17.01 -18.48 -0.36
N LYS A 12 -15.94 -18.83 0.38
CA LYS A 12 -15.19 -17.89 1.23
C LYS A 12 -13.77 -17.45 0.80
N PRO A 13 -13.03 -18.09 -0.13
CA PRO A 13 -11.71 -17.58 -0.54
C PRO A 13 -11.79 -16.41 -1.53
N PHE A 14 -12.96 -16.12 -2.11
CA PHE A 14 -13.11 -15.10 -3.17
C PHE A 14 -14.26 -14.10 -2.95
N ALA A 15 -14.90 -14.08 -1.76
CA ALA A 15 -15.91 -13.07 -1.43
C ALA A 15 -15.33 -11.63 -1.51
N ASN A 16 -14.04 -11.47 -1.23
CA ASN A 16 -13.31 -10.20 -1.41
C ASN A 16 -13.00 -9.84 -2.88
N ILE A 17 -13.24 -10.74 -3.85
CA ILE A 17 -13.06 -10.42 -5.28
C ILE A 17 -14.36 -9.85 -5.87
N THR A 18 -15.53 -10.23 -5.35
CA THR A 18 -16.79 -9.52 -5.66
C THR A 18 -16.80 -8.09 -5.11
N GLU A 19 -15.91 -7.79 -4.17
CA GLU A 19 -15.53 -6.44 -3.72
C GLU A 19 -14.58 -5.72 -4.70
N ASN A 20 -14.47 -6.10 -5.98
CA ASN A 20 -13.82 -5.22 -6.97
C ASN A 20 -14.69 -3.98 -7.31
N THR A 21 -15.95 -3.97 -6.85
CA THR A 21 -16.71 -2.72 -6.67
C THR A 21 -16.21 -1.92 -5.48
N LEU A 22 -15.65 -2.55 -4.43
CA LEU A 22 -14.96 -1.89 -3.33
C LEU A 22 -13.59 -1.34 -3.74
N ALA A 23 -12.89 -1.83 -4.76
CA ALA A 23 -11.63 -1.19 -5.21
C ALA A 23 -11.87 0.09 -6.03
N LYS A 24 -12.89 0.10 -6.91
CA LYS A 24 -13.45 1.33 -7.50
C LYS A 24 -14.08 2.21 -6.41
N ASN A 25 -14.78 1.56 -5.49
CA ASN A 25 -15.11 1.92 -4.11
C ASN A 25 -14.01 2.75 -3.48
N ILE A 26 -12.82 2.19 -3.24
CA ILE A 26 -11.67 2.71 -2.50
C ILE A 26 -11.02 3.83 -3.27
N GLY A 27 -10.97 3.80 -4.60
CA GLY A 27 -10.59 5.00 -5.37
C GLY A 27 -11.58 6.14 -5.13
N LEU A 28 -12.88 5.88 -5.24
CA LEU A 28 -13.95 6.86 -5.02
C LEU A 28 -14.24 7.17 -3.54
N THR A 29 -13.87 6.34 -2.57
CA THR A 29 -14.05 6.53 -1.12
C THR A 29 -12.76 7.01 -0.50
N SER A 30 -11.60 6.77 -1.09
CA SER A 30 -10.38 7.54 -0.80
C SER A 30 -10.54 8.92 -1.39
N ILE A 31 -11.00 9.07 -2.64
CA ILE A 31 -11.32 10.39 -3.21
C ILE A 31 -12.49 11.03 -2.44
N ALA A 32 -13.57 10.32 -2.08
CA ALA A 32 -14.67 10.89 -1.29
C ALA A 32 -14.34 11.03 0.21
N MET A 33 -13.41 10.29 0.81
CA MET A 33 -12.88 10.59 2.16
C MET A 33 -11.92 11.77 2.10
N ILE A 34 -11.10 11.86 1.06
CA ILE A 34 -10.26 13.03 0.79
C ILE A 34 -11.17 14.24 0.54
N GLU A 35 -12.24 14.11 -0.23
CA GLU A 35 -13.19 15.17 -0.60
C GLU A 35 -14.18 15.51 0.56
N SER A 36 -14.62 14.53 1.35
CA SER A 36 -15.44 14.78 2.56
C SER A 36 -14.63 15.26 3.77
N ASN A 37 -13.30 15.12 3.75
CA ASN A 37 -12.40 15.80 4.69
C ASN A 37 -11.82 17.12 4.13
N LEU A 38 -11.77 17.32 2.80
CA LEU A 38 -11.39 18.58 2.15
C LEU A 38 -12.55 19.59 2.10
N ILE A 39 -13.79 19.12 1.98
CA ILE A 39 -14.99 19.95 2.02
C ILE A 39 -15.62 19.77 3.40
N PRO A 40 -15.49 20.73 4.32
CA PRO A 40 -16.15 20.63 5.62
C PRO A 40 -17.65 20.51 5.35
N ASN A 41 -18.22 19.40 5.82
CA ASN A 41 -19.64 19.14 5.75
C ASN A 41 -20.39 20.40 6.24
N LYS A 42 -21.39 20.82 5.49
CA LYS A 42 -22.18 22.04 5.72
C LYS A 42 -23.08 21.82 6.95
N SER A 43 -22.47 21.73 8.12
CA SER A 43 -23.13 21.53 9.40
C SER A 43 -22.36 22.30 10.46
N ASN A 44 -22.95 23.43 10.85
CA ASN A 44 -22.67 24.27 12.02
C ASN A 44 -21.19 24.48 12.40
N CYS A 45 -20.75 25.72 12.14
CA CYS A 45 -19.44 26.33 12.42
C CYS A 45 -18.91 26.23 13.88
N PHE A 46 -19.52 25.45 14.77
CA PHE A 46 -19.23 25.44 16.22
C PHE A 46 -19.19 24.05 16.87
N ASP A 47 -18.92 22.97 16.12
CA ASP A 47 -18.78 21.64 16.72
C ASP A 47 -17.34 21.36 17.22
N PHE A 48 -17.02 21.88 18.41
CA PHE A 48 -15.72 21.71 19.09
C PHE A 48 -15.42 20.24 19.49
N SER A 49 -16.41 19.35 19.41
CA SER A 49 -16.33 17.95 19.85
C SER A 49 -15.53 17.06 18.89
N LYS A 50 -15.59 17.33 17.57
CA LYS A 50 -14.85 16.58 16.55
C LYS A 50 -13.36 16.92 16.51
N TRP A 51 -13.00 18.12 16.99
CA TRP A 51 -11.62 18.58 17.11
C TRP A 51 -10.87 17.93 18.28
N CYS A 52 -11.60 17.27 19.19
CA CYS A 52 -11.07 16.53 20.34
C CYS A 52 -11.27 15.01 20.21
N LYS A 53 -10.86 14.39 19.09
CA LYS A 53 -10.49 12.96 19.16
C LYS A 53 -9.25 12.84 20.05
N LYS A 54 -9.48 12.40 21.29
CA LYS A 54 -8.58 12.50 22.43
C LYS A 54 -7.33 11.60 22.37
N ASP A 55 -7.18 10.76 21.35
CA ASP A 55 -6.30 9.60 21.45
C ASP A 55 -5.01 9.67 20.61
N GLU A 56 -4.85 10.65 19.70
CA GLU A 56 -3.67 10.67 18.80
C GLU A 56 -2.67 11.82 19.08
N MET A 57 -3.12 12.99 19.57
CA MET A 57 -2.26 14.16 19.80
C MET A 57 -2.66 14.98 21.04
N ASN A 58 -1.68 15.58 21.71
CA ASN A 58 -1.92 16.51 22.82
C ASN A 58 -2.47 17.86 22.29
N PRO A 59 -3.61 18.37 22.78
CA PRO A 59 -4.26 19.58 22.24
C PRO A 59 -3.46 20.88 22.48
N VAL A 60 -2.55 20.90 23.45
CA VAL A 60 -1.77 22.10 23.81
C VAL A 60 -0.41 22.07 23.13
N THR A 61 0.31 20.96 23.23
CA THR A 61 1.67 20.84 22.67
C THR A 61 1.68 20.38 21.22
N LEU A 62 0.57 19.83 20.71
CA LEU A 62 0.47 19.18 19.40
C LEU A 62 1.41 17.97 19.23
N TRP A 63 2.00 17.45 20.31
CA TRP A 63 2.85 16.25 20.22
C TRP A 63 1.99 15.01 20.04
N PHE A 64 2.51 14.04 19.27
CA PHE A 64 1.87 12.73 19.15
C PHE A 64 1.91 11.99 20.49
N GLY A 65 0.90 11.15 20.73
CA GLY A 65 0.87 10.27 21.91
C GLY A 65 1.97 9.21 21.89
N ASP A 66 2.38 8.78 20.69
CA ASP A 66 3.47 7.81 20.48
C ASP A 66 4.83 8.52 20.27
N ALA A 67 5.80 8.18 21.12
CA ALA A 67 7.15 8.71 21.07
C ALA A 67 7.93 8.26 19.82
N VAL A 68 7.61 7.09 19.26
CA VAL A 68 8.24 6.59 18.03
C VAL A 68 7.77 7.42 16.84
N GLN A 69 6.47 7.63 16.72
CA GLN A 69 5.87 8.48 15.69
C GLN A 69 6.37 9.93 15.75
N GLU A 70 6.54 10.50 16.95
CA GLU A 70 7.13 11.84 17.12
C GLU A 70 8.59 11.90 16.67
N ARG A 71 9.39 10.86 16.94
CA ARG A 71 10.78 10.78 16.49
C ARG A 71 10.86 10.68 14.97
N GLU A 72 9.96 9.91 14.35
CA GLU A 72 9.89 9.76 12.91
C GLU A 72 9.49 11.07 12.22
N TYR A 73 8.47 11.77 12.74
CA TYR A 73 8.08 13.10 12.27
C TYR A 73 9.26 14.09 12.30
N ARG A 74 9.97 14.17 13.43
CA ARG A 74 11.11 15.09 13.60
C ARG A 74 12.30 14.78 12.71
N ASN A 75 12.53 13.50 12.43
CA ASN A 75 13.66 13.05 11.62
C ASN A 75 13.37 13.08 10.12
N GLN A 76 12.22 13.60 9.68
CA GLN A 76 11.93 13.71 8.26
C GLN A 76 12.95 14.59 7.54
N PRO A 77 13.63 14.05 6.51
CA PRO A 77 14.53 14.83 5.68
C PRO A 77 13.71 15.74 4.76
N ASP A 78 13.64 17.02 5.13
CA ASP A 78 13.06 18.03 4.26
C ASP A 78 14.06 18.42 3.18
N ILE A 79 13.83 17.92 1.97
CA ILE A 79 14.64 18.18 0.77
C ILE A 79 14.57 19.67 0.39
N GLN A 80 13.47 20.35 0.71
CA GLN A 80 13.24 21.75 0.40
C GLN A 80 13.79 22.70 1.47
N PHE A 81 14.28 22.17 2.59
CA PHE A 81 14.82 22.96 3.70
C PHE A 81 15.86 24.01 3.26
N LYS A 82 16.75 23.64 2.34
CA LYS A 82 17.77 24.57 1.80
C LYS A 82 17.13 25.75 1.06
N TYR A 83 16.06 25.51 0.32
CA TYR A 83 15.34 26.54 -0.43
C TYR A 83 14.49 27.41 0.51
N TYR A 84 13.91 26.85 1.57
CA TYR A 84 13.23 27.62 2.61
C TYR A 84 14.18 28.54 3.37
N VAL A 85 15.38 28.07 3.72
CA VAL A 85 16.40 28.91 4.37
C VAL A 85 16.88 30.01 3.42
N ALA A 86 17.15 29.69 2.16
CA ALA A 86 17.59 30.68 1.17
C ALA A 86 16.51 31.75 0.90
N SER A 87 15.25 31.34 0.71
CA SER A 87 14.12 32.27 0.53
C SER A 87 13.86 33.10 1.78
N SER A 88 13.93 32.50 2.97
CA SER A 88 13.83 33.24 4.24
C SER A 88 14.95 34.26 4.40
N MET A 89 16.19 33.95 3.99
CA MET A 89 17.31 34.90 3.99
C MET A 89 17.09 36.05 3.00
N VAL A 90 16.58 35.77 1.79
CA VAL A 90 16.26 36.80 0.79
C VAL A 90 15.14 37.71 1.31
N ILE A 91 14.07 37.13 1.86
CA ILE A 91 12.97 37.89 2.47
C ILE A 91 13.48 38.75 3.63
N PHE A 92 14.36 38.20 4.49
CA PHE A 92 14.98 38.93 5.61
C PHE A 92 15.77 40.15 5.14
N VAL A 93 16.62 39.99 4.13
CA VAL A 93 17.45 41.09 3.58
C VAL A 93 16.56 42.14 2.90
N CYS A 94 15.61 41.73 2.06
CA CYS A 94 14.68 42.64 1.39
C CYS A 94 13.82 43.43 2.39
N MET A 95 13.29 42.76 3.41
CA MET A 95 12.50 43.41 4.47
C MET A 95 13.36 44.33 5.34
N GLY A 96 14.62 43.96 5.63
CA GLY A 96 15.57 44.83 6.33
C GLY A 96 15.88 46.10 5.54
N ILE A 97 16.01 45.99 4.22
CA ILE A 97 16.18 47.15 3.31
C ILE A 97 14.93 48.03 3.32
N VAL A 98 13.73 47.43 3.23
CA VAL A 98 12.46 48.16 3.33
C VAL A 98 12.34 48.87 4.68
N GLN A 99 12.73 48.23 5.78
CA GLN A 99 12.71 48.79 7.13
C GLN A 99 13.76 49.88 7.36
N ALA A 100 14.89 49.84 6.63
CA ALA A 100 15.89 50.91 6.64
C ALA A 100 15.44 52.14 5.81
N LEU A 101 14.68 51.91 4.73
CA LEU A 101 14.13 52.96 3.87
C LEU A 101 12.82 53.56 4.40
N THR A 102 12.06 52.79 5.19
CA THR A 102 10.79 53.22 5.81
C THR A 102 10.87 53.06 7.33
N VAL A 103 11.01 54.15 8.07
CA VAL A 103 10.79 54.13 9.54
C VAL A 103 9.28 54.30 9.80
N PRO A 104 8.62 53.51 10.68
CA PRO A 104 8.86 52.14 11.13
C PRO A 104 7.65 51.22 10.82
N SER A 105 7.82 50.17 10.02
CA SER A 105 6.85 49.07 10.02
C SER A 105 7.38 47.92 10.85
N SER A 106 7.13 48.01 12.16
CA SER A 106 7.39 46.96 13.15
C SER A 106 6.65 45.64 12.89
N VAL A 107 5.72 45.67 11.94
CA VAL A 107 5.00 44.50 11.44
C VAL A 107 5.94 43.58 10.64
N LEU A 108 6.95 44.13 9.96
CA LEU A 108 7.88 43.37 9.12
C LEU A 108 8.85 42.52 9.95
N SER A 109 9.32 43.04 11.10
CA SER A 109 10.22 42.31 12.00
C SER A 109 9.52 41.14 12.72
N LEU A 110 8.23 41.27 13.04
CA LEU A 110 7.43 40.18 13.59
C LEU A 110 7.11 39.12 12.53
N SER A 111 6.89 39.54 11.28
CA SER A 111 6.65 38.64 10.14
C SER A 111 7.88 37.76 9.86
N ILE A 112 9.09 38.31 10.00
CA ILE A 112 10.35 37.57 9.86
C ILE A 112 10.45 36.38 10.83
N ILE A 113 10.07 36.58 12.10
CA ILE A 113 10.19 35.53 13.13
C ILE A 113 9.19 34.37 12.85
N SER A 114 8.02 34.69 12.30
CA SER A 114 7.00 33.69 11.94
C SER A 114 7.42 32.83 10.73
N VAL A 115 8.18 33.40 9.77
CA VAL A 115 8.62 32.70 8.54
C VAL A 115 9.59 31.54 8.80
N PHE A 116 10.23 31.43 9.96
CA PHE A 116 11.12 30.30 10.27
C PHE A 116 10.34 29.00 10.53
N LEU A 117 9.90 28.32 9.47
CA LEU A 117 8.98 27.17 9.49
C LEU A 117 9.36 25.98 10.41
N ARG A 118 10.60 25.87 10.88
CA ARG A 118 11.11 24.68 11.60
C ARG A 118 11.44 24.87 13.07
N VAL A 119 11.28 26.09 13.60
CA VAL A 119 11.45 26.34 15.04
C VAL A 119 10.14 26.00 15.77
N GLY A 120 10.23 25.30 16.90
CA GLY A 120 9.05 24.95 17.68
C GLY A 120 8.18 26.17 18.00
N PHE A 121 6.86 26.05 17.80
CA PHE A 121 5.92 27.18 17.90
C PHE A 121 5.97 27.90 19.26
N ILE A 122 6.32 27.19 20.34
CA ILE A 122 6.52 27.76 21.68
C ILE A 122 7.72 28.72 21.70
N LEU A 123 8.84 28.30 21.10
CA LEU A 123 10.04 29.14 21.02
C LEU A 123 9.80 30.34 20.09
N LYS A 124 9.07 30.16 18.99
CA LYS A 124 8.63 31.27 18.14
C LYS A 124 7.77 32.27 18.90
N LEU A 125 6.81 31.80 19.71
CA LEU A 125 5.97 32.67 20.53
C LEU A 125 6.80 33.49 21.51
N CYS A 126 7.77 32.87 22.19
CA CYS A 126 8.69 33.58 23.08
C CYS A 126 9.51 34.66 22.35
N LEU A 127 10.03 34.33 21.16
CA LEU A 127 10.80 35.28 20.33
C LEU A 127 9.92 36.41 19.79
N MET A 128 8.69 36.12 19.36
CA MET A 128 7.72 37.12 18.91
C MET A 128 7.31 38.05 20.06
N ALA A 129 7.06 37.52 21.26
CA ALA A 129 6.74 38.31 22.44
C ALA A 129 7.90 39.22 22.85
N PHE A 130 9.13 38.69 22.89
CA PHE A 130 10.33 39.46 23.18
C PHE A 130 10.54 40.60 22.16
N SER A 131 10.44 40.28 20.86
CA SER A 131 10.53 41.27 19.79
C SER A 131 9.44 42.34 19.90
N ALA A 132 8.19 41.96 20.17
CA ALA A 132 7.08 42.90 20.33
C ALA A 132 7.31 43.86 21.52
N ILE A 133 7.77 43.35 22.67
CA ILE A 133 8.09 44.17 23.84
C ILE A 133 9.21 45.18 23.51
N MET A 134 10.27 44.73 22.83
CA MET A 134 11.37 45.59 22.41
C MET A 134 10.90 46.70 21.46
N HIS A 135 10.03 46.38 20.50
CA HIS A 135 9.46 47.38 19.60
C HIS A 135 8.60 48.39 20.38
N VAL A 136 7.67 47.94 21.21
CA VAL A 136 6.82 48.83 22.03
C VAL A 136 7.66 49.76 22.90
N SER A 137 8.71 49.25 23.54
CA SER A 137 9.63 50.06 24.35
C SER A 137 10.35 51.14 23.53
N LEU A 138 10.80 50.80 22.32
CA LEU A 138 11.48 51.72 21.41
C LEU A 138 10.54 52.84 20.92
N PHE A 139 9.30 52.50 20.59
CA PHE A 139 8.29 53.48 20.18
C PHE A 139 7.92 54.48 21.28
N ILE A 140 7.89 54.04 22.54
CA ILE A 140 7.55 54.91 23.68
C ILE A 140 8.70 55.87 24.02
N THR A 141 9.95 55.42 23.85
CA THR A 141 11.15 56.17 24.28
C THR A 141 11.62 57.22 23.27
N LEU A 142 11.39 56.99 21.98
CA LEU A 142 11.85 57.90 20.93
C LEU A 142 10.94 59.14 20.79
N PRO A 143 11.49 60.37 20.96
CA PRO A 143 10.70 61.60 21.00
C PRO A 143 10.06 61.94 19.65
N VAL A 144 10.62 61.45 18.54
CA VAL A 144 10.08 61.65 17.18
C VAL A 144 8.68 61.06 17.04
N PHE A 145 8.41 59.89 17.64
CA PHE A 145 7.09 59.25 17.57
C PHE A 145 6.07 59.98 18.43
N ARG A 146 6.48 60.44 19.61
CA ARG A 146 5.63 61.26 20.46
C ARG A 146 5.17 62.53 19.73
N SER A 147 6.10 63.25 19.11
CA SER A 147 5.78 64.46 18.33
C SER A 147 4.91 64.17 17.09
N TYR A 148 5.11 63.01 16.44
CA TYR A 148 4.32 62.61 15.27
C TYR A 148 2.85 62.36 15.61
N PHE A 149 2.58 61.62 16.70
CA PHE A 149 1.22 61.33 17.17
C PHE A 149 0.53 62.54 17.80
N ASP A 150 1.28 63.43 18.48
CA ASP A 150 0.72 64.68 19.02
C ASP A 150 0.32 65.67 17.89
N SER A 151 0.98 65.60 16.72
CA SER A 151 0.69 66.46 15.56
C SER A 151 -0.48 65.97 14.69
N HIS A 152 -0.87 64.70 14.82
CA HIS A 152 -1.99 64.09 14.09
C HIS A 152 -3.03 63.57 15.09
N PRO A 153 -3.91 64.44 15.62
CA PRO A 153 -4.93 64.02 16.56
C PRO A 153 -5.94 63.08 15.90
N ASP A 154 -6.05 61.87 16.45
CA ASP A 154 -6.97 60.83 16.01
C ASP A 154 -8.44 61.16 16.28
N SER A 155 -9.34 60.51 15.54
CA SER A 155 -10.80 60.58 15.71
C SER A 155 -11.36 59.90 16.97
N LEU A 156 -10.54 59.17 17.74
CA LEU A 156 -10.89 58.52 19.01
C LEU A 156 -10.07 59.15 20.16
N PRO A 157 -10.59 60.20 20.82
CA PRO A 157 -9.84 61.01 21.78
C PRO A 157 -9.67 60.38 23.18
N ASP A 158 -10.47 59.37 23.54
CA ASP A 158 -10.46 58.79 24.90
C ASP A 158 -9.30 57.81 25.18
N ILE A 159 -8.55 57.39 24.17
CA ILE A 159 -7.51 56.36 24.31
C ILE A 159 -6.13 56.94 23.99
N SER A 160 -5.19 56.79 24.93
CA SER A 160 -3.77 57.14 24.73
C SER A 160 -3.15 56.39 23.55
N TRP A 161 -2.38 57.07 22.70
CA TRP A 161 -1.71 56.48 21.53
C TRP A 161 -0.82 55.27 21.87
N GLN A 162 -0.24 55.24 23.07
CA GLN A 162 0.56 54.12 23.59
C GLN A 162 -0.27 52.83 23.72
N SER A 163 -1.50 52.95 24.23
CA SER A 163 -2.43 51.82 24.39
C SER A 163 -2.92 51.31 23.04
N LYS A 164 -3.14 52.21 22.07
CA LYS A 164 -3.49 51.84 20.68
C LYS A 164 -2.37 51.04 20.01
N LEU A 165 -1.12 51.50 20.11
CA LEU A 165 0.04 50.77 19.57
C LEU A 165 0.21 49.39 20.23
N CYS A 166 0.11 49.32 21.55
CA CYS A 166 0.19 48.04 22.28
C CYS A 166 -0.90 47.07 21.83
N MET A 167 -2.16 47.54 21.69
CA MET A 167 -3.27 46.74 21.18
C MET A 167 -2.98 46.21 19.76
N CYS A 168 -2.47 47.04 18.85
CA CYS A 168 -2.10 46.61 17.49
C CYS A 168 -1.06 45.49 17.50
N PHE A 169 0.00 45.60 18.31
CA PHE A 169 1.02 44.57 18.42
C PHE A 169 0.49 43.26 19.01
N VAL A 170 -0.36 43.34 20.03
CA VAL A 170 -1.01 42.16 20.61
C VAL A 170 -1.86 41.46 19.55
N VAL A 171 -2.66 42.19 18.79
CA VAL A 171 -3.46 41.62 17.69
C VAL A 171 -2.57 40.94 16.65
N ILE A 172 -1.50 41.60 16.20
CA ILE A 172 -0.56 41.02 15.22
C ILE A 172 0.11 39.74 15.74
N VAL A 173 0.60 39.75 16.99
CA VAL A 173 1.22 38.56 17.61
C VAL A 173 0.22 37.42 17.75
N THR A 174 -1.04 37.70 18.13
CA THR A 174 -2.07 36.67 18.23
C THR A 174 -2.40 36.05 16.87
N ILE A 175 -2.51 36.86 15.81
CA ILE A 175 -2.76 36.37 14.44
C ILE A 175 -1.59 35.49 13.98
N LEU A 176 -0.34 35.95 14.13
CA LEU A 176 0.85 35.19 13.73
C LEU A 176 0.97 33.89 14.55
N HIS A 177 0.66 33.92 15.84
CA HIS A 177 0.64 32.71 16.67
C HIS A 177 -0.41 31.69 16.21
N VAL A 178 -1.61 32.15 15.85
CA VAL A 178 -2.67 31.28 15.29
C VAL A 178 -2.23 30.68 13.96
N LEU A 179 -1.61 31.46 13.08
CA LEU A 179 -1.07 30.98 11.80
C LEU A 179 0.04 29.94 11.99
N ASP A 180 1.02 30.20 12.85
CA ASP A 180 2.09 29.24 13.18
C ASP A 180 1.50 27.92 13.73
N ARG A 181 0.50 28.02 14.60
CA ARG A 181 -0.21 26.86 15.17
C ARG A 181 -0.96 26.07 14.09
N GLN A 182 -1.61 26.77 13.17
CA GLN A 182 -2.36 26.15 12.07
C GLN A 182 -1.42 25.43 11.09
N ILE A 183 -0.26 26.01 10.78
CA ILE A 183 0.76 25.39 9.93
C ILE A 183 1.29 24.10 10.57
N GLU A 184 1.68 24.15 11.84
CA GLU A 184 2.18 22.97 12.57
C GLU A 184 1.11 21.88 12.66
N TYR A 185 -0.14 22.25 12.96
CA TYR A 185 -1.26 21.31 12.98
C TYR A 185 -1.44 20.64 11.62
N THR A 186 -1.49 21.43 10.54
CA THR A 186 -1.67 20.93 9.17
C THR A 186 -0.54 19.98 8.78
N SER A 187 0.71 20.33 9.08
CA SER A 187 1.87 19.48 8.79
C SER A 187 1.84 18.15 9.55
N ARG A 188 1.48 18.17 10.83
CA ARG A 188 1.34 16.95 11.65
C ARG A 188 0.20 16.06 11.17
N THR A 189 -0.93 16.64 10.81
CA THR A 189 -2.04 15.88 10.22
C THR A 189 -1.64 15.30 8.87
N ASP A 190 -0.98 16.06 8.00
CA ASP A 190 -0.49 15.56 6.70
C ASP A 190 0.47 14.38 6.89
N PHE A 191 1.38 14.46 7.86
CA PHE A 191 2.25 13.33 8.20
C PHE A 191 1.46 12.09 8.64
N GLN A 192 0.49 12.25 9.55
CA GLN A 192 -0.34 11.14 10.00
C GLN A 192 -1.11 10.52 8.83
N TRP A 193 -1.69 11.34 7.96
CA TRP A 193 -2.39 10.87 6.76
C TRP A 193 -1.46 10.11 5.82
N ARG A 194 -0.26 10.63 5.55
CA ARG A 194 0.74 9.94 4.72
C ARG A 194 1.17 8.60 5.32
N SER A 195 1.35 8.54 6.63
CA SER A 195 1.70 7.31 7.34
C SER A 195 0.57 6.27 7.24
N LYS A 196 -0.69 6.68 7.49
CA LYS A 196 -1.87 5.81 7.35
C LYS A 196 -2.04 5.32 5.91
N LEU A 197 -1.91 6.21 4.91
CA LEU A 197 -1.98 5.85 3.50
C LEU A 197 -0.90 4.85 3.08
N LYS A 198 0.32 5.01 3.62
CA LYS A 198 1.42 4.08 3.32
C LYS A 198 1.13 2.68 3.85
N ILE A 199 0.63 2.57 5.07
CA ILE A 199 0.24 1.27 5.67
C ILE A 199 -0.84 0.61 4.82
N GLU A 200 -1.92 1.34 4.49
CA GLU A 200 -3.00 0.83 3.64
C GLU A 200 -2.50 0.41 2.25
N GLN A 201 -1.55 1.15 1.69
CA GLN A 201 -0.94 0.80 0.40
C GLN A 201 -0.12 -0.50 0.49
N ASP A 202 0.71 -0.64 1.53
CA ASP A 202 1.52 -1.84 1.76
C ASP A 202 0.61 -3.07 2.00
N ASP A 203 -0.50 -2.92 2.73
CA ASP A 203 -1.50 -3.96 2.95
C ASP A 203 -2.21 -4.38 1.65
N VAL A 204 -2.55 -3.42 0.78
CA VAL A 204 -3.13 -3.72 -0.54
C VAL A 204 -2.12 -4.46 -1.43
N GLU A 205 -0.84 -4.07 -1.40
CA GLU A 205 0.21 -4.74 -2.18
C GLU A 205 0.46 -6.17 -1.69
N THR A 206 0.54 -6.38 -0.38
CA THR A 206 0.69 -7.72 0.20
C THR A 206 -0.52 -8.61 -0.09
N MET A 207 -1.74 -8.08 0.05
CA MET A 207 -2.98 -8.79 -0.31
C MET A 207 -3.00 -9.18 -1.79
N ARG A 208 -2.57 -8.27 -2.68
CA ARG A 208 -2.44 -8.56 -4.12
C ARG A 208 -1.43 -9.66 -4.39
N GLY A 209 -0.29 -9.66 -3.68
CA GLY A 209 0.73 -10.70 -3.77
C GLY A 209 0.21 -12.07 -3.34
N ILE A 210 -0.49 -12.14 -2.20
CA ILE A 210 -1.10 -13.37 -1.68
C ILE A 210 -2.17 -13.89 -2.65
N ASN A 211 -3.05 -13.01 -3.14
CA ASN A 211 -4.09 -13.39 -4.10
C ASN A 211 -3.51 -13.91 -5.41
N LYS A 212 -2.41 -13.31 -5.90
CA LYS A 212 -1.70 -13.79 -7.09
C LYS A 212 -1.17 -15.22 -6.89
N ILE A 213 -0.49 -15.48 -5.77
CA ILE A 213 0.05 -16.81 -5.44
C ILE A 213 -1.09 -17.84 -5.32
N LEU A 214 -2.18 -17.49 -4.63
CA LEU A 214 -3.35 -18.37 -4.50
C LEU A 214 -3.99 -18.66 -5.86
N LEU A 215 -4.09 -17.65 -6.72
CA LEU A 215 -4.68 -17.81 -8.05
C LEU A 215 -3.81 -18.68 -8.95
N GLU A 216 -2.49 -18.49 -8.95
CA GLU A 216 -1.53 -19.32 -9.71
C GLU A 216 -1.44 -20.77 -9.20
N ASN A 217 -1.85 -21.03 -7.95
CA ASN A 217 -1.96 -22.40 -7.42
C ASN A 217 -3.24 -23.13 -7.91
N ILE A 218 -4.26 -22.39 -8.35
CA ILE A 218 -5.56 -22.95 -8.78
C ILE A 218 -5.69 -22.93 -10.30
N LEU A 219 -5.19 -21.88 -10.94
CA LEU A 219 -5.28 -21.63 -12.37
C LEU A 219 -3.88 -21.55 -12.99
N PRO A 220 -3.70 -22.00 -14.23
CA PRO A 220 -2.49 -21.72 -15.00
C PRO A 220 -2.21 -20.21 -15.08
N ALA A 221 -0.93 -19.83 -15.09
CA ALA A 221 -0.51 -18.42 -15.07
C ALA A 221 -1.16 -17.58 -16.18
N HIS A 222 -1.29 -18.14 -17.39
CA HIS A 222 -1.89 -17.46 -18.53
C HIS A 222 -3.40 -17.20 -18.35
N VAL A 223 -4.12 -18.09 -17.66
CA VAL A 223 -5.55 -17.92 -17.34
C VAL A 223 -5.72 -16.91 -16.20
N ALA A 224 -4.82 -16.95 -15.21
CA ALA A 224 -4.84 -16.04 -14.07
C ALA A 224 -4.77 -14.57 -14.51
N GLU A 225 -3.94 -14.23 -15.50
CA GLU A 225 -3.82 -12.87 -16.03
C GLU A 225 -5.13 -12.34 -16.63
N HIS A 226 -5.90 -13.20 -17.31
CA HIS A 226 -7.20 -12.84 -17.87
C HIS A 226 -8.19 -12.40 -16.77
N PHE A 227 -8.21 -13.10 -15.63
CA PHE A 227 -9.10 -12.78 -14.50
C PHE A 227 -8.61 -11.62 -13.63
N LEU A 228 -7.30 -11.34 -13.62
CA LEU A 228 -6.72 -10.19 -12.93
C LEU A 228 -6.85 -8.89 -13.74
N ALA A 229 -7.14 -8.96 -15.04
CA ALA A 229 -7.32 -7.80 -15.88
C ALA A 229 -8.57 -6.98 -15.47
N PRO A 230 -8.51 -5.64 -15.50
CA PRO A 230 -9.60 -4.77 -15.04
C PRO A 230 -10.88 -4.82 -15.90
N ARG A 231 -10.94 -5.68 -16.92
CA ARG A 231 -12.12 -5.89 -17.78
C ARG A 231 -12.88 -7.13 -17.31
N THR A 232 -13.92 -6.85 -16.54
CA THR A 232 -14.83 -7.84 -15.95
C THR A 232 -15.86 -8.26 -16.99
N THR A 233 -15.72 -9.46 -17.52
CA THR A 233 -16.89 -10.27 -17.86
C THR A 233 -16.88 -11.44 -16.87
N GLN A 234 -17.97 -11.64 -16.12
CA GLN A 234 -18.16 -12.80 -15.25
C GLN A 234 -18.39 -14.10 -16.05
N ASP A 235 -17.92 -14.13 -17.29
CA ASP A 235 -18.18 -15.19 -18.25
C ASP A 235 -17.14 -16.30 -18.12
N LEU A 236 -17.56 -17.51 -18.46
CA LEU A 236 -16.70 -18.69 -18.46
C LEU A 236 -15.52 -18.48 -19.41
N TYR A 237 -14.29 -18.63 -18.89
CA TYR A 237 -13.09 -18.65 -19.73
C TYR A 237 -13.04 -19.94 -20.55
N HIS A 238 -12.88 -19.78 -21.87
CA HIS A 238 -12.60 -20.90 -22.76
C HIS A 238 -11.71 -20.43 -23.89
N GLU A 239 -10.81 -21.31 -24.32
CA GLU A 239 -9.90 -21.07 -25.43
C GLU A 239 -9.78 -22.34 -26.26
N ARG A 240 -9.64 -22.19 -27.58
CA ARG A 240 -9.50 -23.29 -28.52
C ARG A 240 -8.02 -23.46 -28.88
N TYR A 241 -7.49 -24.64 -28.64
CA TYR A 241 -6.16 -25.04 -29.08
C TYR A 241 -6.24 -25.90 -30.35
N THR A 242 -5.26 -25.74 -31.23
CA THR A 242 -5.19 -26.50 -32.50
C THR A 242 -4.47 -27.84 -32.36
N SER A 243 -3.52 -27.93 -31.42
CA SER A 243 -2.82 -29.17 -31.13
C SER A 243 -2.30 -29.19 -29.70
N ILE A 244 -2.69 -30.19 -28.92
CA ILE A 244 -2.20 -30.38 -27.54
C ILE A 244 -1.77 -31.83 -27.32
N ALA A 245 -0.77 -32.03 -26.47
CA ALA A 245 -0.35 -33.37 -26.06
C ALA A 245 -0.78 -33.62 -24.61
N VAL A 246 -1.55 -34.67 -24.36
CA VAL A 246 -2.08 -35.03 -23.03
C VAL A 246 -1.46 -36.35 -22.58
N MET A 247 -1.03 -36.43 -21.33
CA MET A 247 -0.52 -37.65 -20.71
C MET A 247 -1.32 -38.04 -19.47
N PHE A 248 -1.61 -39.33 -19.36
CA PHE A 248 -2.13 -39.97 -18.15
C PHE A 248 -1.07 -40.95 -17.62
N ALA A 249 -0.62 -40.75 -16.39
CA ALA A 249 0.30 -41.67 -15.71
C ALA A 249 -0.40 -42.24 -14.48
N SER A 250 -0.66 -43.55 -14.45
CA SER A 250 -1.42 -44.21 -13.39
C SER A 250 -0.62 -45.35 -12.75
N ILE A 251 -0.75 -45.49 -11.43
CA ILE A 251 -0.17 -46.61 -10.66
C ILE A 251 -1.29 -47.64 -10.39
N PRO A 252 -1.47 -48.65 -11.25
CA PRO A 252 -2.60 -49.59 -11.16
C PRO A 252 -2.56 -50.44 -9.88
N ASN A 253 -1.37 -50.88 -9.44
CA ASN A 253 -1.23 -51.75 -8.28
C ASN A 253 -1.30 -51.00 -6.94
N TYR A 254 -1.47 -49.68 -6.95
CA TYR A 254 -1.70 -48.93 -5.72
C TYR A 254 -3.00 -49.35 -5.01
N LYS A 255 -4.04 -49.70 -5.77
CA LYS A 255 -5.32 -50.16 -5.20
C LYS A 255 -5.18 -51.46 -4.41
N GLU A 256 -4.30 -52.37 -4.85
CA GLU A 256 -4.02 -53.63 -4.15
C GLU A 256 -3.12 -53.43 -2.93
N PHE A 257 -2.29 -52.39 -2.95
CA PHE A 257 -1.45 -51.99 -1.81
C PHE A 257 -2.24 -51.26 -0.71
N TYR A 258 -3.33 -50.59 -1.08
CA TYR A 258 -4.14 -49.84 -0.13
C TYR A 258 -4.91 -50.77 0.80
N ASP A 259 -4.67 -50.63 2.10
CA ASP A 259 -5.24 -51.48 3.15
C ASP A 259 -5.63 -50.64 4.38
N GLU A 260 -6.91 -50.74 4.78
CA GLU A 260 -7.55 -49.94 5.84
C GLU A 260 -7.45 -50.59 7.23
N ASN A 261 -6.46 -51.44 7.47
CA ASN A 261 -6.24 -52.07 8.77
C ASN A 261 -5.83 -51.06 9.87
N ASP A 262 -6.16 -51.36 11.14
CA ASP A 262 -5.81 -50.53 12.32
C ASP A 262 -4.29 -50.30 12.44
N VAL A 263 -3.48 -51.26 12.01
CA VAL A 263 -2.01 -51.15 11.96
C VAL A 263 -1.56 -50.06 10.97
N ASN A 264 -2.28 -49.89 9.87
CA ASN A 264 -2.04 -48.85 8.86
C ASN A 264 -2.75 -47.52 9.16
N LYS A 265 -3.24 -47.34 10.39
CA LYS A 265 -4.02 -46.16 10.81
C LYS A 265 -5.17 -45.86 9.82
N GLN A 266 -5.95 -46.89 9.47
CA GLN A 266 -7.08 -46.78 8.53
C GLN A 266 -6.66 -46.28 7.12
N GLY A 267 -5.50 -46.74 6.63
CA GLY A 267 -4.99 -46.43 5.28
C GLY A 267 -4.28 -45.08 5.15
N LEU A 268 -4.11 -44.32 6.24
CA LEU A 268 -3.44 -43.02 6.23
C LEU A 268 -1.97 -43.10 5.78
N GLU A 269 -1.25 -44.14 6.20
CA GLU A 269 0.16 -44.31 5.79
C GLU A 269 0.27 -44.63 4.29
N CYS A 270 -0.69 -45.35 3.71
CA CYS A 270 -0.76 -45.58 2.27
C CYS A 270 -0.95 -44.26 1.51
N LEU A 271 -1.83 -43.38 2.00
CA LEU A 271 -2.07 -42.05 1.43
C LEU A 271 -0.85 -41.13 1.58
N ARG A 272 -0.13 -41.21 2.71
CA ARG A 272 1.11 -40.47 2.92
C ARG A 272 2.16 -40.84 1.88
N LEU A 273 2.34 -42.13 1.62
CA LEU A 273 3.27 -42.61 0.59
C LEU A 273 2.84 -42.17 -0.82
N LEU A 274 1.54 -42.18 -1.12
CA LEU A 274 1.04 -41.65 -2.39
C LEU A 274 1.35 -40.16 -2.53
N ASN A 275 1.09 -39.38 -1.48
CA ASN A 275 1.39 -37.95 -1.48
C ASN A 275 2.89 -37.69 -1.68
N GLU A 276 3.76 -38.51 -1.07
CA GLU A 276 5.21 -38.44 -1.29
C GLU A 276 5.59 -38.70 -2.75
N ILE A 277 5.02 -39.74 -3.38
CA ILE A 277 5.21 -40.01 -4.81
C ILE A 277 4.77 -38.80 -5.67
N ILE A 278 3.59 -38.24 -5.39
CA ILE A 278 3.06 -37.08 -6.13
C ILE A 278 3.95 -35.85 -5.93
N CYS A 279 4.42 -35.60 -4.70
CA CYS A 279 5.34 -34.50 -4.42
C CYS A 279 6.65 -34.64 -5.18
N ASP A 280 7.20 -35.85 -5.31
CA ASP A 280 8.41 -36.08 -6.09
C ASP A 280 8.17 -35.92 -7.60
N PHE A 281 6.98 -36.30 -8.10
CA PHE A 281 6.57 -36.01 -9.47
C PHE A 281 6.46 -34.50 -9.71
N ASP A 282 5.87 -33.75 -8.77
CA ASP A 282 5.76 -32.29 -8.84
C ASP A 282 7.15 -31.61 -8.79
N LYS A 283 8.10 -32.12 -7.97
CA LYS A 283 9.50 -31.67 -7.99
C LYS A 283 10.15 -31.89 -9.36
N LEU A 284 9.88 -33.03 -10.01
CA LEU A 284 10.39 -33.29 -11.35
C LEU A 284 9.81 -32.29 -12.36
N LEU A 285 8.51 -32.01 -12.28
CA LEU A 285 7.81 -31.05 -13.15
C LEU A 285 8.37 -29.63 -13.02
N SER A 286 8.81 -29.23 -11.83
CA SER A 286 9.38 -27.90 -11.56
C SER A 286 10.73 -27.61 -12.26
N LYS A 287 11.36 -28.61 -12.89
CA LYS A 287 12.64 -28.41 -13.60
C LYS A 287 12.42 -27.56 -14.85
N PRO A 288 13.34 -26.63 -15.20
CA PRO A 288 13.17 -25.71 -16.33
C PRO A 288 12.98 -26.42 -17.67
N LYS A 289 13.55 -27.62 -17.83
CA LYS A 289 13.39 -28.47 -19.03
C LYS A 289 11.92 -28.83 -19.30
N PHE A 290 11.09 -28.94 -18.26
CA PHE A 290 9.69 -29.37 -18.35
C PHE A 290 8.69 -28.23 -18.16
N SER A 291 9.13 -26.98 -18.26
CA SER A 291 8.28 -25.78 -18.10
C SER A 291 7.16 -25.64 -19.15
N CYS A 292 7.17 -26.43 -20.22
CA CYS A 292 6.08 -26.49 -21.20
C CYS A 292 4.98 -27.51 -20.85
N ILE A 293 5.20 -28.32 -19.81
CA ILE A 293 4.23 -29.29 -19.30
C ILE A 293 3.51 -28.68 -18.12
N GLU A 294 2.18 -28.70 -18.15
CA GLU A 294 1.32 -28.27 -17.06
C GLU A 294 0.57 -29.47 -16.47
N LYS A 295 0.49 -29.50 -15.14
CA LYS A 295 -0.31 -30.47 -14.39
C LYS A 295 -1.77 -30.03 -14.40
N ILE A 296 -2.65 -30.89 -14.90
CA ILE A 296 -4.10 -30.60 -14.91
C ILE A 296 -4.70 -30.95 -13.56
N LYS A 297 -4.48 -32.18 -13.09
CA LYS A 297 -4.97 -32.67 -11.79
C LYS A 297 -4.38 -34.02 -11.43
N THR A 298 -4.56 -34.39 -10.17
CA THR A 298 -4.43 -35.76 -9.68
C THR A 298 -5.81 -36.35 -9.41
N ILE A 299 -6.01 -37.61 -9.79
CA ILE A 299 -7.22 -38.39 -9.44
C ILE A 299 -6.75 -39.72 -8.86
N GLY A 300 -6.78 -39.85 -7.53
CA GLY A 300 -6.25 -41.03 -6.84
C GLY A 300 -4.79 -41.26 -7.19
N SER A 301 -4.46 -42.45 -7.69
CA SER A 301 -3.11 -42.82 -8.15
C SER A 301 -2.79 -42.42 -9.59
N THR A 302 -3.62 -41.56 -10.22
CA THR A 302 -3.45 -41.11 -11.60
C THR A 302 -3.06 -39.63 -11.67
N TYR A 303 -1.93 -39.35 -12.33
CA TYR A 303 -1.35 -38.03 -12.56
C TYR A 303 -1.62 -37.61 -14.01
N MET A 304 -2.31 -36.47 -14.20
CA MET A 304 -2.75 -35.96 -15.50
C MET A 304 -2.01 -34.68 -15.88
N LEU A 305 -1.45 -34.66 -17.07
CA LEU A 305 -0.60 -33.57 -17.58
C LEU A 305 -0.98 -33.22 -19.01
N ALA A 306 -0.72 -31.98 -19.40
CA ALA A 306 -0.81 -31.52 -20.78
C ALA A 306 0.43 -30.69 -21.14
N ALA A 307 0.79 -30.70 -22.42
CA ALA A 307 1.82 -29.85 -22.99
C ALA A 307 1.22 -29.05 -24.16
N GLY A 308 1.68 -27.81 -24.33
CA GLY A 308 1.18 -26.89 -25.37
C GLY A 308 0.04 -25.96 -24.92
N LEU A 309 -0.19 -25.80 -23.62
CA LEU A 309 -1.20 -24.87 -23.08
C LEU A 309 -0.68 -23.43 -22.95
N ARG A 310 -0.11 -22.86 -24.03
CA ARG A 310 0.43 -21.49 -24.04
C ARG A 310 -0.30 -20.62 -25.05
N PRO A 311 -1.17 -19.70 -24.60
CA PRO A 311 -1.91 -18.82 -25.51
C PRO A 311 -0.98 -17.80 -26.17
N GLY A 312 -1.16 -17.59 -27.48
CA GLY A 312 -0.48 -16.54 -28.26
C GLY A 312 0.91 -16.88 -28.82
N GLU A 313 1.52 -18.03 -28.50
CA GLU A 313 2.78 -18.47 -29.14
C GLU A 313 2.56 -19.19 -30.49
N GLU A 314 1.33 -19.66 -30.78
CA GLU A 314 0.99 -20.41 -32.01
C GLU A 314 1.22 -19.60 -33.30
N GLU A 315 1.08 -18.26 -33.28
CA GLU A 315 1.17 -17.44 -34.51
C GLU A 315 2.61 -17.10 -34.95
N THR A 316 3.62 -17.31 -34.09
CA THR A 316 4.99 -16.78 -34.35
C THR A 316 6.02 -17.85 -34.72
N ARG A 317 5.74 -19.13 -34.45
CA ARG A 317 6.66 -20.25 -34.67
C ARG A 317 5.94 -21.37 -35.41
N GLY A 318 6.53 -21.86 -36.51
CA GLY A 318 5.88 -22.83 -37.40
C GLY A 318 5.29 -24.04 -36.66
N GLU A 319 3.97 -24.20 -36.81
CA GLU A 319 3.08 -25.14 -36.11
C GLU A 319 3.66 -26.56 -35.96
N THR A 320 4.30 -27.10 -37.01
CA THR A 320 4.76 -28.50 -37.03
C THR A 320 5.95 -28.77 -36.11
N LYS A 321 6.84 -27.79 -35.90
CA LYS A 321 8.05 -27.99 -35.07
C LYS A 321 7.72 -27.96 -33.58
N GLU A 322 6.75 -27.13 -33.20
CA GLU A 322 6.33 -26.97 -31.81
C GLU A 322 5.50 -28.16 -31.33
N GLN A 323 4.61 -28.69 -32.18
CA GLN A 323 3.88 -29.93 -31.93
C GLN A 323 4.83 -31.11 -31.66
N GLN A 324 5.84 -31.28 -32.51
CA GLN A 324 6.85 -32.33 -32.33
C GLN A 324 7.64 -32.13 -31.04
N HIS A 325 8.01 -30.88 -30.73
CA HIS A 325 8.72 -30.56 -29.51
C HIS A 325 7.91 -30.89 -28.25
N ASN A 326 6.63 -30.51 -28.21
CA ASN A 326 5.74 -30.77 -27.07
C ASN A 326 5.60 -32.28 -26.79
N VAL A 327 5.42 -33.09 -27.85
CA VAL A 327 5.35 -34.55 -27.71
C VAL A 327 6.69 -35.13 -27.24
N ILE A 328 7.81 -34.67 -27.80
CA ILE A 328 9.14 -35.14 -27.39
C ILE A 328 9.38 -34.86 -25.90
N VAL A 329 9.11 -33.64 -25.44
CA VAL A 329 9.32 -33.26 -24.04
C VAL A 329 8.41 -34.05 -23.10
N LEU A 330 7.16 -34.31 -23.50
CA LEU A 330 6.22 -35.12 -22.72
C LEU A 330 6.68 -36.59 -22.61
N VAL A 331 7.23 -37.17 -23.68
CA VAL A 331 7.80 -38.53 -23.66
C VAL A 331 9.09 -38.58 -22.83
N GLU A 332 9.96 -37.58 -22.93
CA GLU A 332 11.14 -37.48 -22.05
C GLU A 332 10.74 -37.39 -20.57
N PHE A 333 9.70 -36.62 -20.26
CA PHE A 333 9.14 -36.52 -18.92
C PHE A 333 8.57 -37.87 -18.44
N ALA A 334 7.88 -38.60 -19.32
CA ALA A 334 7.38 -39.95 -19.04
C ALA A 334 8.52 -40.92 -18.66
N ILE A 335 9.64 -40.88 -19.38
CA ILE A 335 10.83 -41.68 -19.07
C ILE A 335 11.41 -41.30 -17.71
N ALA A 336 11.49 -40.00 -17.42
CA ALA A 336 11.99 -39.51 -16.14
C ALA A 336 11.06 -39.90 -14.96
N LEU A 337 9.74 -39.91 -15.15
CA LEU A 337 8.78 -40.40 -14.15
C LEU A 337 8.96 -41.89 -13.85
N MET A 338 9.19 -42.71 -14.88
CA MET A 338 9.46 -44.15 -14.67
C MET A 338 10.72 -44.37 -13.84
N ALA A 339 11.82 -43.67 -14.18
CA ALA A 339 13.07 -43.77 -13.43
C ALA A 339 12.91 -43.29 -11.97
N LEU A 340 12.12 -42.24 -11.76
CA LEU A 340 11.82 -41.72 -10.43
C LEU A 340 10.97 -42.71 -9.60
N LEU A 341 9.95 -43.33 -10.19
CA LEU A 341 9.18 -44.36 -9.49
C LEU A 341 10.03 -45.59 -9.15
N ASP A 342 10.95 -45.99 -10.05
CA ASP A 342 11.89 -47.08 -9.77
C ASP A 342 12.84 -46.76 -8.63
N GLN A 343 13.23 -45.49 -8.46
CA GLN A 343 13.99 -45.05 -7.30
C GLN A 343 13.14 -45.12 -6.03
N ILE A 344 11.93 -44.57 -6.04
CA ILE A 344 11.02 -44.59 -4.88
C ILE A 344 10.70 -46.04 -4.46
N ASN A 345 10.54 -46.95 -5.42
CA ASN A 345 10.35 -48.38 -5.16
C ASN A 345 11.51 -49.00 -4.38
N LYS A 346 12.77 -48.62 -4.70
CA LYS A 346 13.96 -49.09 -3.98
C LYS A 346 14.02 -48.54 -2.56
N GLU A 347 13.68 -47.27 -2.38
CA GLU A 347 13.73 -46.58 -1.08
C GLU A 347 12.58 -47.01 -0.15
N SER A 348 11.41 -47.30 -0.73
CA SER A 348 10.19 -47.68 0.01
C SER A 348 10.00 -49.19 0.17
N PHE A 349 10.91 -50.00 -0.40
CA PHE A 349 10.79 -51.47 -0.51
C PHE A 349 9.47 -51.92 -1.17
N GLN A 350 8.95 -51.12 -2.11
CA GLN A 350 7.71 -51.40 -2.84
C GLN A 350 8.00 -51.78 -4.30
N ARG A 351 6.96 -52.22 -5.00
CA ARG A 351 7.02 -52.61 -6.42
C ARG A 351 5.88 -51.99 -7.23
N PHE A 352 5.69 -50.69 -7.09
CA PHE A 352 4.71 -49.94 -7.89
C PHE A 352 5.07 -49.99 -9.37
N LYS A 353 4.05 -50.17 -10.21
CA LYS A 353 4.20 -50.14 -11.67
C LYS A 353 3.58 -48.85 -12.18
N LEU A 354 4.22 -48.19 -13.15
CA LEU A 354 3.65 -47.03 -13.83
C LEU A 354 3.08 -47.45 -15.18
N ARG A 355 1.82 -47.11 -15.45
CA ARG A 355 1.22 -47.22 -16.78
C ARG A 355 0.98 -45.81 -17.31
N MET A 356 1.49 -45.51 -18.50
CA MET A 356 1.33 -44.20 -19.12
C MET A 356 0.63 -44.30 -20.47
N GLY A 357 -0.24 -43.35 -20.77
CA GLY A 357 -0.86 -43.16 -22.07
C GLY A 357 -0.66 -41.71 -22.51
N VAL A 358 -0.14 -41.51 -23.73
CA VAL A 358 0.08 -40.19 -24.33
C VAL A 358 -0.82 -40.07 -25.56
N TYR A 359 -1.55 -38.96 -25.65
CA TYR A 359 -2.49 -38.66 -26.72
C TYR A 359 -2.17 -37.29 -27.31
N LEU A 360 -2.12 -37.20 -28.63
CA LEU A 360 -2.13 -35.93 -29.35
C LEU A 360 -3.59 -35.66 -29.75
N ILE A 361 -4.11 -34.50 -29.37
CA ILE A 361 -5.48 -34.06 -29.63
C ILE A 361 -5.47 -32.95 -30.65
#